data_AF-R5P492-F1
#
_entry.id   AF-R5P492-F1
#
_cell.length_a   1.000
_cell.length_b   1.000
_cell.length_c   1.000
_cell.angle_alpha   90.00
_cell.angle_beta   90.00
_cell.angle_gamma   90.00
#
_symmetry.space_group_name_H-M   'P 1'
#
loop_
_entity.id
_entity.type
_entity.pdbx_description
1 polymer ?
#
loop_
_entity_poly.entity_id
_entity_poly.type
_entity_poly.pdbx_seq_one_letter_code
_entity_poly.pdbx_strand_id
1 'polypeptide(L)'
;MAALATALIIGGCSSTAQTNVELPLSEYHGLYTPSNTKEVQEAMHTNHPDYDWGLWGHNLVKVIKDEIKDEMYATIDGKKNTKQLCFSSNALYDVVRNYIIDQYGYGNDNYSERISIMPMDNKMACTCKRCKAKGNTADNATPAVTAFVTKLAKEFPRHHFFTSAYHTTKQAPTTTLPENVGVFISSFPLPVQVDFSKSRGYKEFQTMVKAWKEKCQRIYVWDYERNFDDYLSPFPCLLSMQSRLQLYSQLGVLGVFFNGSGDDYSAFDDMQTQVLAMMMDNPDINVHDAISNYFKEHYPITAPILTKYYWALEQRTKKTNHELPLYGSMKEMCEAYLNVDEFVDFRRKLDAASKQTMGDERKRLNILLTSLAYTQLEMYRCGLLTKDEEMANEMKEILKGHSEIKGMRNRDEVGHTIEEYLKLWK
;
A
#
# COMPACT_ATOMS: atom_id res chain seq x y z
N MET A 1 -49.61 -61.02 29.87
CA MET A 1 -49.87 -60.34 28.58
C MET A 1 -49.09 -59.03 28.63
N ALA A 2 -47.93 -58.95 27.96
CA ALA A 2 -47.79 -58.44 26.59
C ALA A 2 -48.20 -56.95 26.53
N ALA A 3 -47.40 -55.98 26.07
CA ALA A 3 -46.39 -56.01 25.03
C ALA A 3 -45.41 -54.83 25.20
N LEU A 4 -44.13 -55.10 25.00
CA LEU A 4 -43.21 -54.58 23.97
C LEU A 4 -42.60 -53.18 24.19
N ALA A 5 -41.28 -53.22 24.27
CA ALA A 5 -40.35 -52.11 24.21
C ALA A 5 -40.23 -51.55 22.78
N THR A 6 -39.99 -50.24 22.70
CA THR A 6 -39.31 -49.62 21.56
C THR A 6 -38.26 -48.67 22.12
N ALA A 7 -37.02 -48.87 21.67
CA ALA A 7 -35.84 -48.13 22.07
C ALA A 7 -35.93 -46.65 21.67
N LEU A 8 -35.55 -45.76 22.60
CA LEU A 8 -35.04 -44.42 22.26
C LEU A 8 -33.52 -44.44 22.40
N ILE A 9 -32.84 -44.46 21.27
CA ILE A 9 -31.46 -44.02 21.16
C ILE A 9 -31.54 -42.49 21.03
N ILE A 10 -31.20 -41.77 22.09
CA ILE A 10 -30.81 -40.37 21.97
C ILE A 10 -29.32 -40.34 22.27
N GLY A 11 -28.53 -40.30 21.19
CA GLY A 11 -27.10 -40.06 21.27
C GLY A 11 -26.84 -38.73 21.94
N GLY A 12 -25.92 -38.72 22.90
CA GLY A 12 -25.42 -37.50 23.51
C GLY A 12 -24.75 -36.62 22.45
N CYS A 13 -25.39 -35.51 22.10
CA CYS A 13 -24.73 -34.38 21.45
C CYS A 13 -23.86 -33.67 22.49
N SER A 14 -22.63 -34.13 22.68
CA SER A 14 -21.58 -33.31 23.27
C SER A 14 -21.15 -32.29 22.23
N SER A 15 -21.77 -31.11 22.22
CA SER A 15 -21.24 -29.96 21.50
C SER A 15 -20.04 -29.42 22.29
N THR A 16 -18.84 -29.92 22.00
CA THR A 16 -17.64 -29.13 22.24
C THR A 16 -17.69 -27.98 21.24
N ALA A 17 -18.27 -26.86 21.65
CA ALA A 17 -17.97 -25.58 21.03
C ALA A 17 -16.49 -25.32 21.30
N GLN A 18 -15.63 -25.86 20.43
CA GLN A 18 -14.34 -25.25 20.20
C GLN A 18 -14.67 -23.84 19.71
N THR A 19 -14.58 -22.88 20.62
CA THR A 19 -14.28 -21.51 20.24
C THR A 19 -12.99 -21.59 19.44
N ASN A 20 -13.11 -21.77 18.13
CA ASN A 20 -12.11 -21.30 17.20
C ASN A 20 -11.95 -19.84 17.59
N VAL A 21 -10.86 -19.54 18.29
CA VAL A 21 -10.32 -18.20 18.28
C VAL A 21 -9.92 -18.00 16.82
N GLU A 22 -10.86 -17.52 16.00
CA GLU A 22 -10.52 -16.92 14.73
C GLU A 22 -9.52 -15.83 15.09
N LEU A 23 -8.25 -16.10 14.77
CA LEU A 23 -7.26 -15.05 14.70
C LEU A 23 -7.89 -13.97 13.80
N PRO A 24 -7.93 -12.69 14.23
CA PRO A 24 -8.46 -11.65 13.39
C PRO A 24 -7.80 -11.73 12.02
N LEU A 25 -8.58 -11.50 10.97
CA LEU A 25 -8.08 -11.30 9.62
C LEU A 25 -7.03 -10.18 9.67
N SER A 26 -5.76 -10.57 9.67
CA SER A 26 -4.56 -9.75 9.74
C SER A 26 -4.44 -8.76 10.94
N GLU A 27 -3.26 -8.70 11.57
CA GLU A 27 -2.91 -7.80 12.67
C GLU A 27 -2.73 -6.31 12.26
N TYR A 28 -2.69 -6.00 10.96
CA TYR A 28 -2.40 -4.64 10.48
C TYR A 28 -2.98 -4.37 9.09
N HIS A 29 -3.84 -3.35 8.99
CA HIS A 29 -4.53 -2.94 7.76
C HIS A 29 -4.11 -1.54 7.30
N GLY A 30 -2.84 -1.38 6.92
CA GLY A 30 -2.30 -0.08 6.52
C GLY A 30 -2.79 0.37 5.14
N LEU A 31 -3.46 1.52 5.07
CA LEU A 31 -3.81 2.21 3.83
C LEU A 31 -3.20 3.62 3.84
N TYR A 32 -2.31 3.91 2.91
CA TYR A 32 -1.74 5.26 2.73
C TYR A 32 -2.39 5.95 1.53
N THR A 33 -3.67 6.25 1.69
CA THR A 33 -4.54 6.88 0.69
C THR A 33 -5.21 8.11 1.29
N PRO A 34 -5.52 9.15 0.49
CA PRO A 34 -6.08 10.40 1.02
C PRO A 34 -7.49 10.21 1.59
N SER A 35 -8.21 9.16 1.17
CA SER A 35 -9.54 8.83 1.69
C SER A 35 -9.52 7.91 2.92
N ASN A 36 -8.36 7.47 3.40
CA ASN A 36 -8.25 6.74 4.68
C ASN A 36 -8.33 7.72 5.87
N THR A 37 -9.43 8.48 5.93
CA THR A 37 -9.66 9.49 6.97
C THR A 37 -9.81 8.84 8.34
N LYS A 38 -9.78 9.64 9.40
CA LYS A 38 -10.00 9.15 10.76
C LYS A 38 -11.33 8.39 10.90
N GLU A 39 -12.38 8.89 10.25
CA GLU A 39 -13.70 8.25 10.24
C GLU A 39 -13.66 6.89 9.54
N VAL A 40 -12.91 6.75 8.44
CA VAL A 40 -12.72 5.47 7.75
C VAL A 40 -11.90 4.50 8.60
N GLN A 41 -10.82 4.98 9.23
CA GLN A 41 -10.01 4.19 10.17
C GLN A 41 -10.85 3.62 11.32
N GLU A 42 -11.71 4.45 11.92
CA GLU A 42 -12.59 4.02 13.00
C GLU A 42 -13.67 3.05 12.52
N ALA A 43 -14.31 3.32 11.37
CA ALA A 43 -15.42 2.53 10.86
C ALA A 43 -15.00 1.17 10.27
N MET A 44 -13.80 1.12 9.67
CA MET A 44 -13.32 -0.04 8.88
C MET A 44 -12.10 -0.70 9.50
N HIS A 45 -11.67 -0.26 10.69
CA HIS A 45 -10.51 -0.80 11.40
C HIS A 45 -9.21 -0.79 10.57
N THR A 46 -9.03 0.25 9.76
CA THR A 46 -7.80 0.46 8.98
C THR A 46 -6.76 1.24 9.79
N ASN A 47 -5.50 1.11 9.35
CA ASN A 47 -4.33 1.74 9.91
C ASN A 47 -3.78 2.81 8.96
N HIS A 48 -3.11 3.81 9.52
CA HIS A 48 -2.38 4.84 8.81
C HIS A 48 -0.91 4.86 9.25
N PRO A 49 0.06 4.76 8.31
CA PRO A 49 1.47 4.59 8.66
C PRO A 49 2.06 5.73 9.50
N ASP A 50 1.58 6.96 9.30
CA ASP A 50 2.08 8.12 10.05
C ASP A 50 1.63 8.18 11.51
N TYR A 51 0.58 7.43 11.89
CA TYR A 51 0.00 7.48 13.23
C TYR A 51 0.17 6.16 14.00
N ASP A 52 0.32 5.04 13.30
CA ASP A 52 0.42 3.71 13.91
C ASP A 52 1.85 3.23 14.17
N TRP A 53 2.86 4.07 13.87
CA TRP A 53 4.27 3.72 13.94
C TRP A 53 5.08 4.78 14.66
N GLY A 54 5.79 4.39 15.72
CA GLY A 54 6.79 5.24 16.36
C GLY A 54 7.99 5.55 15.46
N LEU A 55 8.25 4.71 14.46
CA LEU A 55 9.12 5.04 13.35
C LEU A 55 8.66 4.28 12.11
N TRP A 56 8.38 4.99 11.02
CA TRP A 56 7.86 4.38 9.80
C TRP A 56 8.90 4.24 8.70
N GLY A 57 8.92 3.10 8.01
CA GLY A 57 9.67 2.88 6.77
C GLY A 57 11.16 3.22 6.83
N HIS A 58 11.64 3.90 5.79
CA HIS A 58 13.05 4.29 5.60
C HIS A 58 13.44 5.61 6.32
N ASN A 59 12.70 6.01 7.36
CA ASN A 59 12.85 7.32 8.01
C ASN A 59 13.91 7.40 9.13
N LEU A 60 14.75 6.38 9.31
CA LEU A 60 15.76 6.35 10.39
C LEU A 60 16.71 7.56 10.38
N VAL A 61 16.97 8.15 9.20
CA VAL A 61 17.76 9.38 9.08
C VAL A 61 17.13 10.58 9.81
N LYS A 62 15.80 10.65 9.90
CA LYS A 62 15.08 11.72 10.61
C LYS A 62 15.35 11.68 12.12
N VAL A 63 15.58 10.48 12.67
CA VAL A 63 15.89 10.27 14.10
C VAL A 63 17.27 10.79 14.45
N ILE A 64 18.25 10.58 13.57
CA ILE A 64 19.66 10.91 13.89
C ILE A 64 20.08 12.33 13.48
N LYS A 65 19.19 13.11 12.85
CA LYS A 65 19.53 14.36 12.16
C LYS A 65 20.28 15.38 13.03
N ASP A 66 19.99 15.42 14.33
CA ASP A 66 20.55 16.40 15.27
C ASP A 66 21.79 15.87 16.02
N GLU A 67 22.14 14.59 15.85
CA GLU A 67 23.24 13.91 16.56
C GLU A 67 24.20 13.16 15.63
N ILE A 68 24.27 13.57 14.36
CA ILE A 68 25.07 12.88 13.33
C ILE A 68 26.54 12.77 13.75
N LYS A 69 27.05 11.53 13.74
CA LYS A 69 28.49 11.21 13.91
C LYS A 69 28.98 10.41 12.71
N ASP A 70 30.20 10.67 12.24
CA ASP A 70 30.81 9.98 11.08
C ASP A 70 30.79 8.45 11.19
N GLU A 71 30.86 7.91 12.41
CA GLU A 71 30.81 6.47 12.64
C GLU A 71 29.43 5.85 12.39
N MET A 72 28.35 6.65 12.37
CA MET A 72 27.00 6.20 12.01
C MET A 72 26.86 5.89 10.53
N TYR A 73 27.70 6.47 9.67
CA TYR A 73 27.64 6.25 8.23
C TYR A 73 28.37 4.99 7.78
N ALA A 74 27.83 4.38 6.74
CA ALA A 74 28.33 3.16 6.13
C ALA A 74 29.75 3.34 5.59
N THR A 75 30.51 2.25 5.57
CA THR A 75 31.73 2.12 4.78
C THR A 75 31.44 1.31 3.53
N ILE A 76 31.67 1.88 2.36
CA ILE A 76 31.46 1.27 1.04
C ILE A 76 32.76 1.45 0.27
N ASP A 77 33.30 0.37 -0.27
CA ASP A 77 34.60 0.36 -0.98
C ASP A 77 35.73 1.05 -0.20
N GLY A 78 35.74 0.83 1.12
CA GLY A 78 36.74 1.39 2.03
C GLY A 78 36.54 2.86 2.40
N LYS A 79 35.52 3.55 1.87
CA LYS A 79 35.24 4.97 2.13
C LYS A 79 33.93 5.17 2.86
N LYS A 80 33.82 6.26 3.62
CA LYS A 80 32.57 6.68 4.26
C LYS A 80 31.55 7.14 3.21
N ASN A 81 30.30 6.77 3.39
CA ASN A 81 29.20 7.14 2.50
C ASN A 81 27.98 7.58 3.31
N THR A 82 27.58 8.84 3.16
CA THR A 82 26.47 9.45 3.90
C THR A 82 25.09 9.03 3.41
N LYS A 83 25.01 8.36 2.25
CA LYS A 83 23.75 7.85 1.69
C LYS A 83 23.31 6.53 2.34
N GLN A 84 24.09 5.95 3.25
CA GLN A 84 23.72 4.73 3.97
C GLN A 84 24.28 4.71 5.40
N LEU A 85 23.55 4.04 6.29
CA LEU A 85 23.88 3.90 7.70
C LEU A 85 24.66 2.60 8.00
N CYS A 86 25.40 2.63 9.10
CA CYS A 86 26.19 1.52 9.61
C CYS A 86 25.48 0.87 10.80
N PHE A 87 24.73 -0.22 10.55
CA PHE A 87 24.00 -0.98 11.58
C PHE A 87 24.89 -1.77 12.56
N SER A 88 26.21 -1.62 12.49
CA SER A 88 27.13 -2.07 13.54
C SER A 88 27.72 -0.93 14.37
N SER A 89 27.27 0.30 14.14
CA SER A 89 27.70 1.49 14.87
C SER A 89 27.03 1.57 16.24
N ASN A 90 27.84 1.76 17.29
CA ASN A 90 27.33 1.96 18.65
C ASN A 90 26.65 3.33 18.76
N ALA A 91 27.22 4.39 18.19
CA ALA A 91 26.56 5.70 18.18
C ALA A 91 25.20 5.67 17.50
N LEU A 92 25.05 4.96 16.38
CA LEU A 92 23.73 4.81 15.75
C LEU A 92 22.77 4.11 16.70
N TYR A 93 23.21 3.03 17.35
CA TYR A 93 22.39 2.32 18.33
C TYR A 93 21.96 3.22 19.48
N ASP A 94 22.90 3.97 20.06
CA ASP A 94 22.65 4.80 21.24
C ASP A 94 21.64 5.92 20.93
N VAL A 95 21.74 6.59 19.77
CA VAL A 95 20.78 7.62 19.37
C VAL A 95 19.39 7.04 19.14
N VAL A 96 19.30 5.90 18.43
CA VAL A 96 18.00 5.26 18.16
C VAL A 96 17.36 4.74 19.45
N ARG A 97 18.16 4.13 20.32
CA ARG A 97 17.73 3.69 21.65
C ARG A 97 17.20 4.86 22.49
N ASN A 98 17.93 5.97 22.54
CA ASN A 98 17.52 7.14 23.31
C ASN A 98 16.25 7.77 22.72
N TYR A 99 16.15 7.86 21.40
CA TYR A 99 14.91 8.30 20.74
C TYR A 99 13.70 7.45 21.16
N ILE A 100 13.84 6.12 21.19
CA ILE A 100 12.75 5.23 21.64
C ILE A 100 12.39 5.52 23.10
N ILE A 101 13.38 5.66 23.98
CA ILE A 101 13.14 5.97 25.40
C ILE A 101 12.44 7.32 25.55
N ASP A 102 12.90 8.34 24.84
CA ASP A 102 12.42 9.71 24.99
C ASP A 102 11.01 9.90 24.41
N GLN A 103 10.68 9.21 23.32
CA GLN A 103 9.36 9.33 22.68
C GLN A 103 8.34 8.31 23.18
N TYR A 104 8.77 7.09 23.48
CA TYR A 104 7.89 5.93 23.70
C TYR A 104 8.20 5.16 25.01
N GLY A 105 9.31 5.49 25.69
CA GLY A 105 9.73 4.79 26.89
C GLY A 105 10.06 3.31 26.62
N TYR A 106 9.75 2.45 27.60
CA TYR A 106 9.97 1.00 27.52
C TYR A 106 8.70 0.21 27.18
N GLY A 107 7.57 0.89 26.97
CA GLY A 107 6.25 0.27 26.90
C GLY A 107 5.77 -0.32 28.22
N ASN A 108 4.54 -0.81 28.26
CA ASN A 108 3.95 -1.56 29.37
C ASN A 108 2.81 -2.47 28.86
N ASP A 109 2.06 -3.11 29.76
CA ASP A 109 0.98 -4.04 29.36
C ASP A 109 -0.16 -3.37 28.58
N ASN A 110 -0.34 -2.06 28.72
CA ASN A 110 -1.39 -1.28 28.06
C ASN A 110 -0.85 -0.38 26.93
N TYR A 111 0.46 -0.42 26.66
CA TYR A 111 1.08 0.47 25.68
C TYR A 111 2.30 -0.17 25.02
N SER A 112 2.26 -0.20 23.69
CA SER A 112 3.32 -0.69 22.82
C SER A 112 3.39 0.16 21.57
N GLU A 113 4.50 0.08 20.85
CA GLU A 113 4.71 0.81 19.61
C GLU A 113 5.20 -0.15 18.54
N ARG A 114 4.89 0.16 17.28
CA ARG A 114 5.51 -0.49 16.11
C ARG A 114 6.63 0.41 15.60
N ILE A 115 7.84 -0.13 15.51
CA ILE A 115 9.05 0.64 15.19
C ILE A 115 9.78 -0.04 14.02
N SER A 116 9.79 0.63 12.87
CA SER A 116 10.53 0.20 11.68
C SER A 116 12.00 0.64 11.76
N ILE A 117 12.91 -0.32 11.61
CA ILE A 117 14.35 -0.11 11.51
C ILE A 117 14.80 -0.68 10.17
N MET A 118 14.85 0.18 9.16
CA MET A 118 15.23 -0.18 7.80
C MET A 118 16.49 0.58 7.36
N PRO A 119 17.33 -0.01 6.49
CA PRO A 119 18.38 0.73 5.79
C PRO A 119 17.81 1.92 5.02
N MET A 120 18.67 2.87 4.62
CA MET A 120 18.27 3.89 3.64
C MET A 120 17.80 3.21 2.36
N ASP A 121 16.80 3.79 1.68
CA ASP A 121 16.20 3.25 0.47
C ASP A 121 17.17 3.30 -0.72
N ASN A 122 18.06 2.31 -0.78
CA ASN A 122 19.02 2.09 -1.83
C ASN A 122 19.63 0.68 -1.75
N LYS A 123 20.47 0.37 -2.73
CA LYS A 123 21.14 -0.93 -2.87
C LYS A 123 22.52 -1.00 -2.20
N MET A 124 22.82 -0.11 -1.25
CA MET A 124 24.14 -0.06 -0.60
C MET A 124 24.13 -0.76 0.76
N ALA A 125 25.11 -1.64 0.99
CA ALA A 125 25.34 -2.29 2.28
C ALA A 125 26.67 -1.83 2.90
N CYS A 126 26.68 -1.61 4.21
CA CYS A 126 27.91 -1.28 4.92
C CYS A 126 28.83 -2.52 5.01
N THR A 127 30.08 -2.35 4.61
CA THR A 127 31.12 -3.39 4.58
C THR A 127 32.31 -3.08 5.49
N CYS A 128 32.09 -2.25 6.53
CA CYS A 128 33.10 -2.02 7.57
C CYS A 128 33.45 -3.34 8.28
N LYS A 129 34.60 -3.38 8.99
CA LYS A 129 35.10 -4.60 9.67
C LYS A 129 34.03 -5.25 10.56
N ARG A 130 33.27 -4.46 11.32
CA ARG A 130 32.20 -4.94 12.21
C ARG A 130 30.99 -5.51 11.45
N CYS A 131 30.55 -4.88 10.36
CA CYS A 131 29.47 -5.39 9.53
C CYS A 131 29.86 -6.68 8.80
N LYS A 132 31.07 -6.73 8.22
CA LYS A 132 31.60 -7.97 7.60
C LYS A 132 31.70 -9.11 8.60
N ALA A 133 32.15 -8.83 9.83
CA ALA A 133 32.21 -9.83 10.90
C ALA A 133 30.83 -10.39 11.28
N LYS A 134 29.74 -9.65 11.05
CA LYS A 134 28.37 -10.16 11.20
C LYS A 134 27.87 -10.94 9.99
N GLY A 135 28.52 -10.81 8.83
CA GLY A 135 28.17 -11.49 7.60
C GLY A 135 27.69 -10.59 6.45
N ASN A 136 27.76 -9.26 6.60
CA ASN A 136 27.40 -8.37 5.48
C ASN A 136 28.32 -8.59 4.27
N THR A 137 27.72 -8.56 3.09
CA THR A 137 28.42 -8.47 1.79
C THR A 137 28.15 -7.10 1.17
N ALA A 138 28.63 -6.85 -0.06
CA ALA A 138 28.36 -5.60 -0.76
C ALA A 138 26.86 -5.42 -1.11
N ASP A 139 26.12 -6.53 -1.24
CA ASP A 139 24.73 -6.61 -1.66
C ASP A 139 23.77 -7.13 -0.56
N ASN A 140 24.30 -7.58 0.59
CA ASN A 140 23.51 -8.08 1.71
C ASN A 140 23.86 -7.35 3.02
N ALA A 141 22.89 -6.61 3.55
CA ALA A 141 22.95 -5.91 4.83
C ALA A 141 22.18 -6.64 5.95
N THR A 142 21.42 -7.70 5.63
CA THR A 142 20.56 -8.42 6.59
C THR A 142 21.28 -8.77 7.90
N PRO A 143 22.51 -9.31 7.90
CA PRO A 143 23.13 -9.76 9.15
C PRO A 143 23.39 -8.64 10.16
N ALA A 144 23.86 -7.47 9.70
CA ALA A 144 24.05 -6.32 10.58
C ALA A 144 22.71 -5.70 11.02
N VAL A 145 21.75 -5.55 10.10
CA VAL A 145 20.44 -4.94 10.38
C VAL A 145 19.65 -5.79 11.39
N THR A 146 19.55 -7.09 11.16
CA THR A 146 18.83 -8.00 12.06
C THR A 146 19.49 -8.13 13.42
N ALA A 147 20.82 -8.05 13.49
CA ALA A 147 21.52 -7.98 14.78
C ALA A 147 21.22 -6.68 15.55
N PHE A 148 21.10 -5.56 14.84
CA PHE A 148 20.72 -4.27 15.44
C PHE A 148 19.28 -4.32 15.98
N VAL A 149 18.34 -4.79 15.15
CA VAL A 149 16.93 -4.94 15.53
C VAL A 149 16.76 -5.91 16.70
N THR A 150 17.45 -7.05 16.67
CA THR A 150 17.42 -8.04 17.77
C THR A 150 17.92 -7.44 19.08
N LYS A 151 18.92 -6.54 19.02
CA LYS A 151 19.44 -5.87 20.23
C LYS A 151 18.39 -4.93 20.83
N LEU A 152 17.72 -4.12 19.99
CA LEU A 152 16.61 -3.26 20.43
C LEU A 152 15.45 -4.08 20.98
N ALA A 153 15.02 -5.11 20.26
CA ALA A 153 13.89 -5.95 20.64
C ALA A 153 14.06 -6.63 22.00
N LYS A 154 15.30 -6.99 22.38
CA LYS A 154 15.62 -7.53 23.71
C LYS A 154 15.61 -6.47 24.81
N GLU A 155 16.00 -5.24 24.49
CA GLU A 155 15.99 -4.12 25.45
C GLU A 155 14.57 -3.58 25.68
N PHE A 156 13.73 -3.63 24.65
CA PHE A 156 12.36 -3.11 24.65
C PHE A 156 11.34 -4.22 24.34
N PRO A 157 11.16 -5.21 25.23
CA PRO A 157 10.34 -6.39 24.95
C PRO A 157 8.84 -6.11 24.79
N ARG A 158 8.37 -4.91 25.18
CA ARG A 158 6.97 -4.49 25.01
C ARG A 158 6.68 -3.85 23.64
N HIS A 159 7.70 -3.32 22.96
CA HIS A 159 7.52 -2.76 21.61
C HIS A 159 7.75 -3.83 20.54
N HIS A 160 7.18 -3.61 19.37
CA HIS A 160 7.34 -4.44 18.18
C HIS A 160 8.30 -3.79 17.19
N PHE A 161 9.30 -4.52 16.73
CA PHE A 161 10.28 -4.01 15.79
C PHE A 161 10.12 -4.68 14.43
N PHE A 162 10.28 -3.90 13.37
CA PHE A 162 10.21 -4.39 12.01
C PHE A 162 11.47 -4.00 11.24
N THR A 163 11.92 -4.89 10.37
CA THR A 163 12.85 -4.58 9.27
C THR A 163 12.15 -4.84 7.94
N SER A 164 12.82 -4.65 6.82
CA SER A 164 12.28 -5.01 5.50
C SER A 164 13.02 -6.20 4.87
N ALA A 165 12.32 -6.93 4.01
CA ALA A 165 12.89 -7.79 2.98
C ALA A 165 12.86 -7.04 1.64
N TYR A 166 13.73 -6.03 1.53
CA TYR A 166 13.79 -5.14 0.38
C TYR A 166 15.24 -4.74 0.09
N HIS A 167 15.61 -4.62 -1.19
CA HIS A 167 16.98 -4.33 -1.62
C HIS A 167 18.05 -5.15 -0.89
N THR A 168 18.87 -4.50 -0.04
CA THR A 168 20.00 -5.13 0.64
C THR A 168 19.61 -6.03 1.80
N THR A 169 18.35 -5.98 2.25
CA THR A 169 17.85 -6.87 3.32
C THR A 169 16.90 -7.94 2.79
N LYS A 170 16.87 -8.16 1.46
CA LYS A 170 15.98 -9.15 0.83
C LYS A 170 16.19 -10.58 1.35
N GLN A 171 17.43 -10.97 1.59
CA GLN A 171 17.76 -12.31 2.09
C GLN A 171 17.37 -12.42 3.57
N ALA A 172 16.70 -13.52 3.94
CA ALA A 172 16.37 -13.79 5.34
C ALA A 172 17.65 -14.01 6.19
N PRO A 173 17.64 -13.66 7.48
CA PRO A 173 18.78 -13.90 8.35
C PRO A 173 19.03 -15.39 8.56
N THR A 174 20.26 -15.73 8.95
CA THR A 174 20.61 -17.11 9.32
C THR A 174 20.12 -17.51 10.71
N THR A 175 19.75 -16.53 11.55
CA THR A 175 19.31 -16.73 12.93
C THR A 175 17.83 -16.43 13.08
N THR A 176 17.16 -17.15 13.99
CA THR A 176 15.79 -16.84 14.40
C THR A 176 15.75 -15.54 15.17
N LEU A 177 14.78 -14.69 14.83
CA LEU A 177 14.57 -13.38 15.45
C LEU A 177 13.68 -13.51 16.69
N PRO A 178 13.78 -12.57 17.66
CA PRO A 178 12.87 -12.53 18.81
C PRO A 178 11.40 -12.45 18.40
N GLU A 179 10.50 -12.87 19.30
CA GLU A 179 9.05 -12.91 19.02
C GLU A 179 8.48 -11.53 18.71
N ASN A 180 8.99 -10.46 19.31
CA ASN A 180 8.58 -9.08 19.02
C ASN A 180 9.29 -8.45 17.80
N VAL A 181 9.91 -9.27 16.95
CA VAL A 181 10.49 -8.81 15.67
C VAL A 181 9.70 -9.39 14.50
N GLY A 182 9.28 -8.52 13.59
CA GLY A 182 8.66 -8.85 12.32
C GLY A 182 9.43 -8.32 11.11
N VAL A 183 8.88 -8.56 9.92
CA VAL A 183 9.44 -8.08 8.65
C VAL A 183 8.34 -7.58 7.72
N PHE A 184 8.60 -6.48 7.03
CA PHE A 184 7.86 -6.07 5.83
C PHE A 184 8.50 -6.67 4.60
N ILE A 185 7.78 -7.56 3.93
CA ILE A 185 8.19 -8.12 2.66
C ILE A 185 7.66 -7.23 1.54
N SER A 186 8.55 -6.70 0.71
CA SER A 186 8.13 -5.90 -0.44
C SER A 186 7.46 -6.79 -1.49
N SER A 187 6.28 -6.37 -1.96
CA SER A 187 5.58 -7.01 -3.06
C SER A 187 6.18 -6.68 -4.42
N PHE A 188 7.18 -5.79 -4.51
CA PHE A 188 7.75 -5.29 -5.77
C PHE A 188 8.11 -6.36 -6.81
N PRO A 189 8.59 -7.57 -6.44
CA PRO A 189 8.79 -8.64 -7.42
C PRO A 189 7.49 -9.16 -8.07
N LEU A 190 6.34 -9.08 -7.39
CA LEU A 190 5.05 -9.48 -7.92
C LEU A 190 4.57 -8.45 -8.96
N PRO A 191 4.17 -8.88 -10.17
CA PRO A 191 3.54 -7.99 -11.14
C PRO A 191 2.12 -7.63 -10.67
N VAL A 192 1.66 -6.42 -10.98
CA VAL A 192 0.30 -5.97 -10.61
C VAL A 192 -0.68 -6.47 -11.69
N GLN A 193 -1.11 -7.73 -11.54
CA GLN A 193 -1.99 -8.43 -12.47
C GLN A 193 -3.04 -9.24 -11.69
N VAL A 194 -4.13 -9.62 -12.37
CA VAL A 194 -5.15 -10.50 -11.77
C VAL A 194 -4.63 -11.94 -11.65
N ASP A 195 -3.98 -12.47 -12.69
CA ASP A 195 -3.29 -13.76 -12.65
C ASP A 195 -1.78 -13.58 -12.82
N PHE A 196 -1.07 -13.57 -11.69
CA PHE A 196 0.39 -13.53 -11.63
C PHE A 196 1.02 -14.92 -11.40
N SER A 197 0.23 -16.01 -11.38
CA SER A 197 0.68 -17.34 -10.93
C SER A 197 1.82 -17.94 -11.76
N LYS A 198 1.94 -17.54 -13.02
CA LYS A 198 2.99 -17.98 -13.96
C LYS A 198 4.21 -17.07 -13.97
N SER A 199 4.16 -15.93 -13.28
CA SER A 199 5.26 -14.96 -13.28
C SER A 199 6.47 -15.47 -12.49
N ARG A 200 7.66 -15.00 -12.87
CA ARG A 200 8.88 -15.19 -12.06
C ARG A 200 8.72 -14.52 -10.69
N GLY A 201 8.08 -13.36 -10.67
CA GLY A 201 7.76 -12.58 -9.48
C GLY A 201 7.03 -13.36 -8.40
N TYR A 202 6.01 -14.13 -8.80
CA TYR A 202 5.24 -14.99 -7.91
C TYR A 202 6.12 -16.01 -7.17
N LYS A 203 6.96 -16.75 -7.90
CA LYS A 203 7.88 -17.73 -7.30
C LYS A 203 8.89 -17.05 -6.37
N GLU A 204 9.41 -15.90 -6.78
CA GLU A 204 10.37 -15.13 -6.01
C GLU A 204 9.78 -14.63 -4.68
N PHE A 205 8.59 -14.05 -4.74
CA PHE A 205 7.87 -13.58 -3.56
C PHE A 205 7.53 -14.71 -2.60
N GLN A 206 6.97 -15.83 -3.08
CA GLN A 206 6.67 -16.98 -2.23
C GLN A 206 7.91 -17.56 -1.57
N THR A 207 9.03 -17.62 -2.29
CA THR A 207 10.31 -18.10 -1.74
C THR A 207 10.81 -17.17 -0.64
N MET A 208 10.70 -15.85 -0.85
CA MET A 208 11.07 -14.84 0.14
C MET A 208 10.19 -14.94 1.39
N VAL A 209 8.86 -15.03 1.25
CA VAL A 209 7.94 -15.20 2.37
C VAL A 209 8.27 -16.47 3.17
N LYS A 210 8.44 -17.61 2.51
CA LYS A 210 8.78 -18.88 3.18
C LYS A 210 10.09 -18.77 3.95
N ALA A 211 11.14 -18.21 3.34
CA ALA A 211 12.43 -18.05 3.99
C ALA A 211 12.36 -17.15 5.24
N TRP A 212 11.57 -16.08 5.20
CA TRP A 212 11.39 -15.19 6.35
C TRP A 212 10.47 -15.76 7.43
N LYS A 213 9.45 -16.55 7.08
CA LYS A 213 8.59 -17.26 8.05
C LYS A 213 9.36 -18.24 8.92
N GLU A 214 10.46 -18.80 8.42
CA GLU A 214 11.36 -19.64 9.23
C GLU A 214 12.13 -18.84 10.29
N LYS A 215 12.22 -17.51 10.16
CA LYS A 215 13.05 -16.65 11.01
C LYS A 215 12.26 -15.73 11.92
N CYS A 216 11.03 -15.38 11.57
CA CYS A 216 10.14 -14.57 12.41
C CYS A 216 8.67 -14.91 12.14
N GLN A 217 7.83 -14.69 13.14
CA GLN A 217 6.40 -15.05 13.08
C GLN A 217 5.57 -13.98 12.36
N ARG A 218 5.90 -12.69 12.56
CA ARG A 218 5.15 -11.56 11.99
C ARG A 218 5.68 -11.17 10.63
N ILE A 219 5.01 -11.67 9.60
CA ILE A 219 5.24 -11.26 8.22
C ILE A 219 4.17 -10.26 7.84
N TYR A 220 4.57 -9.02 7.58
CA TYR A 220 3.74 -8.02 6.92
C TYR A 220 4.19 -7.86 5.46
N VAL A 221 3.32 -7.39 4.59
CA VAL A 221 3.62 -7.10 3.19
C VAL A 221 3.52 -5.61 2.95
N TRP A 222 4.52 -5.04 2.27
CA TRP A 222 4.45 -3.69 1.71
C TRP A 222 4.07 -3.82 0.24
N ASP A 223 2.87 -3.36 -0.10
CA ASP A 223 2.28 -3.42 -1.42
C ASP A 223 1.94 -2.03 -1.97
N TYR A 224 1.58 -1.95 -3.25
CA TYR A 224 1.45 -0.70 -4.01
C TYR A 224 0.17 -0.73 -4.85
N GLU A 225 -0.60 0.35 -4.83
CA GLU A 225 -1.95 0.35 -5.42
C GLU A 225 -2.25 1.57 -6.32
N ARG A 226 -1.22 2.30 -6.76
CA ARG A 226 -1.33 3.45 -7.68
C ARG A 226 -0.32 3.37 -8.82
N ASN A 227 -0.60 4.16 -9.87
CA ASN A 227 0.43 4.65 -10.77
C ASN A 227 1.06 5.91 -10.14
N PHE A 228 2.30 5.82 -9.71
CA PHE A 228 3.04 6.90 -9.07
C PHE A 228 3.49 8.00 -10.04
N ASP A 229 3.37 7.79 -11.36
CA ASP A 229 3.57 8.82 -12.38
C ASP A 229 2.26 9.54 -12.78
N ASP A 230 1.10 9.06 -12.33
CA ASP A 230 -0.22 9.65 -12.62
C ASP A 230 -1.27 9.25 -11.58
N TYR A 231 -1.55 10.14 -10.63
CA TYR A 231 -2.60 9.97 -9.62
C TYR A 231 -4.00 10.39 -10.13
N LEU A 232 -4.08 11.23 -11.15
CA LEU A 232 -5.33 11.90 -11.54
C LEU A 232 -6.17 11.07 -12.52
N SER A 233 -5.54 10.11 -13.19
CA SER A 233 -6.20 9.21 -14.13
C SER A 233 -6.71 7.92 -13.47
N PRO A 234 -7.79 7.30 -13.98
CA PRO A 234 -8.33 6.07 -13.41
C PRO A 234 -7.29 4.94 -13.37
N PHE A 235 -7.22 4.20 -12.27
CA PHE A 235 -6.31 3.07 -12.09
C PHE A 235 -7.05 1.85 -11.49
N PRO A 236 -7.44 0.84 -12.28
CA PRO A 236 -8.34 -0.25 -11.84
C PRO A 236 -7.60 -1.35 -11.07
N CYS A 237 -7.23 -1.08 -9.82
CA CYS A 237 -6.37 -1.97 -9.03
C CYS A 237 -7.11 -3.11 -8.28
N LEU A 238 -8.43 -3.05 -8.10
CA LEU A 238 -9.12 -3.82 -7.06
C LEU A 238 -9.08 -5.33 -7.31
N LEU A 239 -9.26 -5.80 -8.55
CA LEU A 239 -9.18 -7.24 -8.82
C LEU A 239 -7.75 -7.78 -8.70
N SER A 240 -6.75 -6.98 -9.05
CA SER A 240 -5.34 -7.36 -8.84
C SER A 240 -4.99 -7.42 -7.35
N MET A 241 -5.47 -6.44 -6.57
CA MET A 241 -5.28 -6.43 -5.11
C MET A 241 -6.03 -7.58 -4.44
N GLN A 242 -7.23 -7.93 -4.91
CA GLN A 242 -7.96 -9.11 -4.44
C GLN A 242 -7.12 -10.39 -4.59
N SER A 243 -6.61 -10.65 -5.80
CA SER A 243 -5.76 -11.82 -6.05
C SER A 243 -4.52 -11.85 -5.15
N ARG A 244 -3.91 -10.68 -4.88
CA ARG A 244 -2.75 -10.57 -3.97
C ARG A 244 -3.11 -10.84 -2.53
N LEU A 245 -4.20 -10.27 -2.02
CA LEU A 245 -4.68 -10.51 -0.66
C LEU A 245 -5.04 -11.99 -0.43
N GLN A 246 -5.63 -12.65 -1.43
CA GLN A 246 -5.86 -14.10 -1.39
C GLN A 246 -4.55 -14.88 -1.28
N LEU A 247 -3.52 -14.51 -2.04
CA LEU A 247 -2.19 -15.11 -1.89
C LEU A 247 -1.61 -14.85 -0.49
N TYR A 248 -1.72 -13.63 0.03
CA TYR A 248 -1.17 -13.25 1.33
C TYR A 248 -1.84 -14.05 2.46
N SER A 249 -3.16 -14.21 2.40
CA SER A 249 -3.92 -15.08 3.30
C SER A 249 -3.42 -16.54 3.22
N GLN A 250 -3.27 -17.10 2.01
CA GLN A 250 -2.73 -18.46 1.82
C GLN A 250 -1.30 -18.65 2.36
N LEU A 251 -0.49 -17.59 2.33
CA LEU A 251 0.87 -17.61 2.87
C LEU A 251 0.91 -17.32 4.38
N GLY A 252 -0.22 -17.05 5.02
CA GLY A 252 -0.31 -16.68 6.44
C GLY A 252 0.44 -15.40 6.74
N VAL A 253 0.33 -14.40 5.86
CA VAL A 253 0.74 -13.02 6.12
C VAL A 253 -0.18 -12.44 7.18
N LEU A 254 0.38 -11.72 8.14
CA LEU A 254 -0.33 -11.17 9.29
C LEU A 254 -0.60 -9.68 9.16
N GLY A 255 -0.27 -9.02 8.04
CA GLY A 255 -0.56 -7.60 7.88
C GLY A 255 -0.15 -7.11 6.51
N VAL A 256 -0.84 -6.10 6.02
CA VAL A 256 -0.58 -5.52 4.71
C VAL A 256 -0.57 -4.00 4.84
N PHE A 257 0.39 -3.39 4.17
CA PHE A 257 0.46 -1.96 3.95
C PHE A 257 0.30 -1.70 2.46
N PHE A 258 -0.78 -1.06 2.04
CA PHE A 258 -0.92 -0.55 0.68
C PHE A 258 -0.42 0.89 0.61
N ASN A 259 0.65 1.09 -0.16
CA ASN A 259 1.18 2.39 -0.50
C ASN A 259 0.37 2.98 -1.67
N GLY A 260 -0.46 3.97 -1.34
CA GLY A 260 -1.19 4.77 -2.32
C GLY A 260 -0.51 6.11 -2.57
N SER A 261 -1.30 7.17 -2.76
CA SER A 261 -0.81 8.53 -3.03
C SER A 261 -0.57 9.37 -1.76
N GLY A 262 -0.67 8.78 -0.56
CA GLY A 262 -0.55 9.53 0.69
C GLY A 262 -1.64 10.60 0.80
N ASP A 263 -1.25 11.87 0.96
CA ASP A 263 -2.18 13.00 1.06
C ASP A 263 -2.65 13.55 -0.31
N ASP A 264 -1.99 13.18 -1.41
CA ASP A 264 -2.33 13.67 -2.75
C ASP A 264 -3.59 12.95 -3.26
N TYR A 265 -4.52 13.71 -3.85
CA TYR A 265 -5.76 13.18 -4.40
C TYR A 265 -5.48 12.18 -5.53
N SER A 266 -6.24 11.07 -5.54
CA SER A 266 -6.25 10.11 -6.65
C SER A 266 -7.67 9.85 -7.17
N ALA A 267 -7.80 9.60 -8.48
CA ALA A 267 -9.12 9.32 -9.08
C ALA A 267 -9.72 8.01 -8.57
N PHE A 268 -11.00 8.07 -8.13
CA PHE A 268 -11.74 6.97 -7.51
C PHE A 268 -11.18 6.47 -6.17
N ASP A 269 -10.28 7.23 -5.54
CA ASP A 269 -9.61 6.82 -4.30
C ASP A 269 -10.57 6.54 -3.15
N ASP A 270 -11.67 7.29 -3.07
CA ASP A 270 -12.67 7.17 -2.02
C ASP A 270 -13.34 5.79 -2.05
N MET A 271 -13.79 5.38 -3.23
CA MET A 271 -14.32 4.04 -3.49
C MET A 271 -13.26 2.96 -3.28
N GLN A 272 -12.07 3.15 -3.86
CA GLN A 272 -11.00 2.15 -3.80
C GLN A 272 -10.54 1.88 -2.37
N THR A 273 -10.35 2.93 -1.57
CA THR A 273 -9.96 2.83 -0.16
C THR A 273 -10.98 2.01 0.62
N GLN A 274 -12.28 2.27 0.44
CA GLN A 274 -13.31 1.53 1.16
C GLN A 274 -13.38 0.06 0.72
N VAL A 275 -13.29 -0.23 -0.58
CA VAL A 275 -13.30 -1.61 -1.07
C VAL A 275 -12.03 -2.36 -0.65
N LEU A 276 -10.86 -1.72 -0.67
CA LEU A 276 -9.61 -2.29 -0.16
C LEU A 276 -9.73 -2.62 1.33
N ALA A 277 -10.26 -1.71 2.15
CA ALA A 277 -10.49 -1.95 3.57
C ALA A 277 -11.36 -3.20 3.79
N MET A 278 -12.47 -3.34 3.05
CA MET A 278 -13.31 -4.54 3.10
C MET A 278 -12.55 -5.81 2.67
N MET A 279 -11.67 -5.73 1.67
CA MET A 279 -10.89 -6.88 1.19
C MET A 279 -9.77 -7.30 2.15
N MET A 280 -9.23 -6.37 2.94
CA MET A 280 -8.23 -6.69 3.95
C MET A 280 -8.84 -7.54 5.08
N ASP A 281 -10.09 -7.24 5.45
CA ASP A 281 -10.89 -8.07 6.35
C ASP A 281 -11.41 -9.35 5.69
N ASN A 282 -11.75 -9.34 4.40
CA ASN A 282 -12.21 -10.54 3.72
C ASN A 282 -11.85 -10.48 2.23
N PRO A 283 -10.78 -11.17 1.80
CA PRO A 283 -10.33 -11.09 0.41
C PRO A 283 -11.29 -11.77 -0.57
N ASP A 284 -12.29 -12.53 -0.12
CA ASP A 284 -13.22 -13.27 -0.97
C ASP A 284 -14.57 -12.55 -1.20
N ILE A 285 -14.68 -11.28 -0.81
CA ILE A 285 -15.88 -10.48 -1.11
C ILE A 285 -16.15 -10.34 -2.62
N ASN A 286 -17.41 -10.07 -2.98
CA ASN A 286 -17.74 -9.70 -4.35
C ASN A 286 -17.34 -8.24 -4.61
N VAL A 287 -16.20 -8.03 -5.26
CA VAL A 287 -15.65 -6.71 -5.58
C VAL A 287 -16.62 -5.86 -6.40
N HIS A 288 -17.34 -6.44 -7.37
CA HIS A 288 -18.32 -5.70 -8.16
C HIS A 288 -19.45 -5.15 -7.28
N ASP A 289 -19.95 -5.97 -6.36
CA ASP A 289 -21.04 -5.54 -5.47
C ASP A 289 -20.56 -4.48 -4.48
N ALA A 290 -19.32 -4.60 -3.97
CA ALA A 290 -18.72 -3.58 -3.11
C ALA A 290 -18.58 -2.23 -3.84
N ILE A 291 -18.05 -2.22 -5.07
CA ILE A 291 -17.98 -1.03 -5.93
C ILE A 291 -19.38 -0.45 -6.16
N SER A 292 -20.35 -1.30 -6.54
CA SER A 292 -21.70 -0.86 -6.87
C SER A 292 -22.43 -0.28 -5.65
N ASN A 293 -22.24 -0.88 -4.48
CA ASN A 293 -22.87 -0.43 -3.25
C ASN A 293 -22.27 0.91 -2.79
N TYR A 294 -20.95 1.07 -2.85
CA TYR A 294 -20.29 2.34 -2.58
C TYR A 294 -20.88 3.48 -3.44
N PHE A 295 -20.96 3.26 -4.76
CA PHE A 295 -21.50 4.28 -5.64
C PHE A 295 -22.99 4.54 -5.39
N LYS A 296 -23.82 3.53 -5.08
CA LYS A 296 -25.23 3.75 -4.74
C LYS A 296 -25.40 4.61 -3.50
N GLU A 297 -24.52 4.45 -2.51
CA GLU A 297 -24.57 5.20 -1.26
C GLU A 297 -24.12 6.65 -1.43
N HIS A 298 -22.97 6.87 -2.08
CA HIS A 298 -22.35 8.20 -2.16
C HIS A 298 -22.66 8.98 -3.44
N TYR A 299 -23.14 8.29 -4.49
CA TYR A 299 -23.43 8.85 -5.81
C TYR A 299 -24.79 8.33 -6.34
N PRO A 300 -25.90 8.44 -5.60
CA PRO A 300 -27.15 7.73 -5.89
C PRO A 300 -27.73 8.01 -7.29
N ILE A 301 -27.52 9.21 -7.85
CA ILE A 301 -28.02 9.55 -9.19
C ILE A 301 -27.08 9.00 -10.28
N THR A 302 -25.76 9.10 -10.07
CA THR A 302 -24.73 8.74 -11.07
C THR A 302 -24.15 7.34 -10.90
N ALA A 303 -24.56 6.59 -9.87
CA ALA A 303 -24.06 5.25 -9.56
C ALA A 303 -24.06 4.29 -10.75
N PRO A 304 -25.11 4.23 -11.62
CA PRO A 304 -25.09 3.36 -12.78
C PRO A 304 -23.99 3.71 -13.79
N ILE A 305 -23.64 5.00 -13.94
CA ILE A 305 -22.60 5.47 -14.85
C ILE A 305 -21.21 5.12 -14.29
N LEU A 306 -20.98 5.44 -13.01
CA LEU A 306 -19.71 5.20 -12.32
C LEU A 306 -19.40 3.71 -12.20
N THR A 307 -20.36 2.91 -11.73
CA THR A 307 -20.20 1.45 -11.60
C THR A 307 -19.88 0.81 -12.94
N LYS A 308 -20.64 1.16 -13.98
CA LYS A 308 -20.44 0.58 -15.33
C LYS A 308 -19.04 0.89 -15.86
N TYR A 309 -18.59 2.14 -15.74
CA TYR A 309 -17.30 2.55 -16.27
C TYR A 309 -16.13 1.92 -15.48
N TYR A 310 -16.11 2.08 -14.16
CA TYR A 310 -15.01 1.56 -13.35
C TYR A 310 -14.92 0.03 -13.46
N TRP A 311 -16.05 -0.68 -13.43
CA TRP A 311 -16.06 -2.13 -13.60
C TRP A 311 -15.59 -2.58 -15.00
N ALA A 312 -15.85 -1.79 -16.05
CA ALA A 312 -15.32 -2.10 -17.38
C ALA A 312 -13.78 -2.03 -17.41
N LEU A 313 -13.16 -1.13 -16.65
CA LEU A 313 -11.69 -1.07 -16.51
C LEU A 313 -11.15 -2.33 -15.82
N GLU A 314 -11.72 -2.70 -14.68
CA GLU A 314 -11.35 -3.91 -13.91
C GLU A 314 -11.55 -5.20 -14.75
N GLN A 315 -12.65 -5.30 -15.48
CA GLN A 315 -12.93 -6.47 -16.31
C GLN A 315 -11.99 -6.57 -17.50
N ARG A 316 -11.53 -5.43 -18.03
CA ARG A 316 -10.57 -5.40 -19.12
C ARG A 316 -9.21 -5.92 -18.65
N THR A 317 -8.70 -5.45 -17.50
CA THR A 317 -7.43 -5.93 -16.93
C THR A 317 -7.50 -7.41 -16.58
N LYS A 318 -8.61 -7.88 -16.02
CA LYS A 318 -8.85 -9.31 -15.78
C LYS A 318 -8.83 -10.13 -17.07
N LYS A 319 -9.49 -9.65 -18.12
CA LYS A 319 -9.62 -10.37 -19.40
C LYS A 319 -8.29 -10.43 -20.16
N THR A 320 -7.54 -9.33 -20.20
CA THR A 320 -6.27 -9.25 -20.94
C THR A 320 -5.09 -9.75 -20.11
N ASN A 321 -5.25 -9.78 -18.78
CA ASN A 321 -4.20 -10.00 -17.80
C ASN A 321 -2.98 -9.08 -17.99
N HIS A 322 -3.23 -7.87 -18.49
CA HIS A 322 -2.18 -6.87 -18.65
C HIS A 322 -1.67 -6.43 -17.28
N GLU A 323 -0.36 -6.18 -17.17
CA GLU A 323 0.22 -5.57 -15.97
C GLU A 323 -0.23 -4.13 -15.82
N LEU A 324 -0.68 -3.77 -14.62
CA LEU A 324 -0.91 -2.37 -14.27
C LEU A 324 0.45 -1.71 -13.98
N PRO A 325 0.80 -0.63 -14.69
CA PRO A 325 2.06 0.04 -14.46
C PRO A 325 2.01 0.81 -13.14
N LEU A 326 2.86 0.44 -12.17
CA LEU A 326 3.09 1.25 -10.96
C LEU A 326 3.80 2.56 -11.29
N TYR A 327 4.62 2.56 -12.34
CA TYR A 327 5.24 3.74 -12.92
C TYR A 327 5.06 3.61 -14.42
N GLY A 328 4.25 4.47 -15.03
CA GLY A 328 3.95 4.37 -16.45
C GLY A 328 3.21 5.57 -17.01
N SER A 329 3.40 5.75 -18.31
CA SER A 329 2.81 6.82 -19.10
C SER A 329 1.33 6.57 -19.44
N MET A 330 0.63 7.64 -19.85
CA MET A 330 -0.73 7.56 -20.40
C MET A 330 -0.85 6.53 -21.55
N LYS A 331 0.20 6.38 -22.36
CA LYS A 331 0.21 5.39 -23.45
C LYS A 331 0.18 3.97 -22.91
N GLU A 332 1.00 3.66 -21.90
CA GLU A 332 1.03 2.34 -21.26
C GLU A 332 -0.28 2.04 -20.52
N MET A 333 -0.90 3.04 -19.88
CA MET A 333 -2.23 2.90 -19.29
C MET A 333 -3.30 2.59 -20.36
N CYS A 334 -3.26 3.25 -21.51
CA CYS A 334 -4.18 2.99 -22.62
C CYS A 334 -3.98 1.61 -23.25
N GLU A 335 -2.74 1.15 -23.37
CA GLU A 335 -2.40 -0.20 -23.81
C GLU A 335 -2.91 -1.26 -22.82
N ALA A 336 -2.87 -0.97 -21.53
CA ALA A 336 -3.30 -1.88 -20.48
C ALA A 336 -4.82 -1.95 -20.30
N TYR A 337 -5.48 -0.80 -20.12
CA TYR A 337 -6.89 -0.77 -19.73
C TYR A 337 -7.69 0.47 -20.14
N LEU A 338 -7.05 1.63 -20.35
CA LEU A 338 -7.76 2.90 -20.53
C LEU A 338 -8.13 3.14 -22.00
N ASN A 339 -9.32 2.72 -22.43
CA ASN A 339 -9.78 3.00 -23.79
C ASN A 339 -10.20 4.47 -23.95
N VAL A 340 -9.59 5.16 -24.93
CA VAL A 340 -9.78 6.60 -25.18
C VAL A 340 -11.24 6.95 -25.48
N ASP A 341 -11.88 6.26 -26.43
CA ASP A 341 -13.26 6.58 -26.84
C ASP A 341 -14.26 6.30 -25.71
N GLU A 342 -14.08 5.20 -24.99
CA GLU A 342 -14.91 4.84 -23.84
C GLU A 342 -14.75 5.83 -22.69
N PHE A 343 -13.52 6.30 -22.43
CA PHE A 343 -13.26 7.34 -21.44
C PHE A 343 -13.91 8.68 -21.81
N VAL A 344 -13.78 9.14 -23.05
CA VAL A 344 -14.38 10.40 -23.52
C VAL A 344 -15.91 10.33 -23.43
N ASP A 345 -16.52 9.22 -23.85
CA ASP A 345 -17.96 9.02 -23.73
C ASP A 345 -18.44 8.96 -22.28
N PHE A 346 -17.68 8.27 -21.40
CA PHE A 346 -17.95 8.24 -19.96
C PHE A 346 -17.90 9.64 -19.35
N ARG A 347 -16.82 10.41 -19.56
CA ARG A 347 -16.68 11.76 -19.00
C ARG A 347 -17.84 12.65 -19.43
N ARG A 348 -18.20 12.63 -20.72
CA ARG A 348 -19.32 13.42 -21.27
C ARG A 348 -20.65 13.05 -20.61
N LYS A 349 -20.92 11.75 -20.44
CA LYS A 349 -22.14 11.27 -19.76
C LYS A 349 -22.15 11.65 -18.29
N LEU A 350 -21.02 11.54 -17.61
CA LEU A 350 -20.88 11.90 -16.21
C LEU A 350 -21.06 13.41 -16.00
N ASP A 351 -20.44 14.25 -16.82
CA ASP A 351 -20.63 15.70 -16.77
C ASP A 351 -22.10 16.08 -16.97
N ALA A 352 -22.77 15.52 -17.99
CA ALA A 352 -24.19 15.78 -18.23
C ALA A 352 -25.07 15.36 -17.04
N ALA A 353 -24.83 14.18 -16.47
CA ALA A 353 -25.58 13.68 -15.32
C ALA A 353 -25.29 14.48 -14.03
N SER A 354 -24.05 14.93 -13.86
CA SER A 354 -23.63 15.71 -12.70
C SER A 354 -24.47 16.98 -12.53
N LYS A 355 -24.97 17.57 -13.63
CA LYS A 355 -25.80 18.80 -13.63
C LYS A 355 -27.19 18.57 -13.02
N GLN A 356 -27.60 17.31 -12.84
CA GLN A 356 -28.85 16.92 -12.17
C GLN A 356 -28.65 16.56 -10.69
N THR A 357 -27.41 16.61 -10.19
CA THR A 357 -27.06 16.25 -8.81
C THR A 357 -26.93 17.48 -7.92
N MET A 358 -27.11 17.30 -6.61
CA MET A 358 -26.97 18.35 -5.60
C MET A 358 -26.23 17.81 -4.37
N GLY A 359 -25.88 18.68 -3.43
CA GLY A 359 -25.32 18.27 -2.14
C GLY A 359 -23.96 17.58 -2.25
N ASP A 360 -23.80 16.48 -1.52
CA ASP A 360 -22.51 15.77 -1.42
C ASP A 360 -22.10 15.10 -2.74
N GLU A 361 -23.03 14.41 -3.42
CA GLU A 361 -22.77 13.80 -4.73
C GLU A 361 -22.22 14.82 -5.74
N ARG A 362 -22.83 16.02 -5.80
CA ARG A 362 -22.35 17.08 -6.70
C ARG A 362 -20.92 17.51 -6.38
N LYS A 363 -20.58 17.64 -5.09
CA LYS A 363 -19.22 18.04 -4.66
C LYS A 363 -18.20 16.99 -5.06
N ARG A 364 -18.48 15.71 -4.79
CA ARG A 364 -17.62 14.59 -5.15
C ARG A 364 -17.44 14.48 -6.67
N LEU A 365 -18.52 14.62 -7.43
CA LEU A 365 -18.47 14.62 -8.89
C LEU A 365 -17.66 15.78 -9.46
N ASN A 366 -17.73 16.98 -8.87
CA ASN A 366 -16.88 18.09 -9.29
C ASN A 366 -15.40 17.74 -9.12
N ILE A 367 -15.01 17.13 -8.00
CA ILE A 367 -13.64 16.71 -7.74
C ILE A 367 -13.18 15.67 -8.77
N LEU A 368 -13.99 14.62 -8.99
CA LEU A 368 -13.67 13.59 -9.97
C LEU A 368 -13.58 14.17 -11.40
N LEU A 369 -14.54 15.01 -11.81
CA LEU A 369 -14.52 15.64 -13.13
C LEU A 369 -13.30 16.55 -13.33
N THR A 370 -12.81 17.22 -12.28
CA THR A 370 -11.56 17.98 -12.32
C THR A 370 -10.36 17.08 -12.60
N SER A 371 -10.26 15.91 -11.98
CA SER A 371 -9.16 14.97 -12.28
C SER A 371 -9.29 14.36 -13.68
N LEU A 372 -10.50 14.02 -14.12
CA LEU A 372 -10.72 13.49 -15.47
C LEU A 372 -10.46 14.54 -16.57
N ALA A 373 -10.55 15.84 -16.26
CA ALA A 373 -10.13 16.89 -17.18
C ALA A 373 -8.61 16.82 -17.46
N TYR A 374 -7.79 16.53 -16.43
CA TYR A 374 -6.37 16.23 -16.63
C TYR A 374 -6.17 15.01 -17.53
N THR A 375 -6.86 13.90 -17.26
CA THR A 375 -6.74 12.68 -18.07
C THR A 375 -7.02 12.93 -19.55
N GLN A 376 -8.09 13.70 -19.87
CA GLN A 376 -8.41 14.03 -21.26
C GLN A 376 -7.37 14.96 -21.89
N LEU A 377 -6.89 15.97 -21.16
CA LEU A 377 -5.77 16.80 -21.61
C LEU A 377 -4.55 15.94 -21.92
N GLU A 378 -4.19 15.01 -21.04
CA GLU A 378 -3.02 14.18 -21.24
C GLU A 378 -3.14 13.27 -22.47
N MET A 379 -4.34 12.76 -22.77
CA MET A 379 -4.59 12.04 -24.02
C MET A 379 -4.38 12.92 -25.26
N TYR A 380 -4.80 14.20 -25.22
CA TYR A 380 -4.50 15.16 -26.29
C TYR A 380 -2.98 15.43 -26.40
N ARG A 381 -2.30 15.66 -25.27
CA ARG A 381 -0.86 16.00 -25.22
C ARG A 381 0.01 14.88 -25.79
N CYS A 382 -0.35 13.63 -25.51
CA CYS A 382 0.36 12.45 -25.96
C CYS A 382 -0.10 11.95 -27.35
N GLY A 383 -1.02 12.64 -28.01
CA GLY A 383 -1.50 12.30 -29.35
C GLY A 383 -2.38 11.04 -29.41
N LEU A 384 -2.93 10.60 -28.28
CA LEU A 384 -3.84 9.45 -28.18
C LEU A 384 -5.28 9.84 -28.54
N LEU A 385 -5.62 11.12 -28.37
CA LEU A 385 -6.88 11.71 -28.77
C LEU A 385 -6.61 12.86 -29.75
N THR A 386 -7.32 12.90 -30.88
CA THR A 386 -7.21 14.00 -31.84
C THR A 386 -7.62 15.31 -31.20
N LYS A 387 -6.75 16.32 -31.23
CA LYS A 387 -6.96 17.59 -30.54
C LYS A 387 -8.22 18.30 -31.02
N ASP A 388 -9.10 18.60 -30.07
CA ASP A 388 -10.23 19.52 -30.20
C ASP A 388 -9.92 20.75 -29.34
N GLU A 389 -9.70 21.89 -29.97
CA GLU A 389 -9.26 23.12 -29.29
C GLU A 389 -10.33 23.66 -28.31
N GLU A 390 -11.61 23.53 -28.64
CA GLU A 390 -12.69 24.01 -27.77
C GLU A 390 -12.77 23.14 -26.52
N MET A 391 -12.80 21.83 -26.70
CA MET A 391 -12.83 20.87 -25.60
C MET A 391 -11.56 20.92 -24.75
N ALA A 392 -10.38 21.10 -25.35
CA ALA A 392 -9.14 21.27 -24.61
C ALA A 392 -9.17 22.53 -23.74
N ASN A 393 -9.71 23.65 -24.25
CA ASN A 393 -9.89 24.86 -23.45
C ASN A 393 -10.89 24.66 -22.31
N GLU A 394 -12.00 23.97 -22.55
CA GLU A 394 -12.95 23.59 -21.48
C GLU A 394 -12.25 22.75 -20.40
N MET A 395 -11.46 21.74 -20.78
CA MET A 395 -10.77 20.88 -19.80
C MET A 395 -9.73 21.64 -19.01
N LYS A 396 -9.05 22.62 -19.61
CA LYS A 396 -8.14 23.51 -18.88
C LYS A 396 -8.90 24.34 -17.85
N GLU A 397 -10.04 24.94 -18.21
CA GLU A 397 -10.83 25.73 -17.27
C GLU A 397 -11.37 24.87 -16.13
N ILE A 398 -11.81 23.63 -16.40
CA ILE A 398 -12.23 22.68 -15.37
C ILE A 398 -11.03 22.32 -14.46
N LEU A 399 -9.87 22.01 -15.04
CA LEU A 399 -8.69 21.60 -14.30
C LEU A 399 -8.17 22.71 -13.39
N LYS A 400 -8.29 24.00 -13.76
CA LYS A 400 -7.96 25.13 -12.86
C LYS A 400 -8.69 25.08 -11.52
N GLY A 401 -9.86 24.43 -11.45
CA GLY A 401 -10.58 24.19 -10.19
C GLY A 401 -9.79 23.39 -9.16
N HIS A 402 -8.68 22.75 -9.54
CA HIS A 402 -7.82 22.01 -8.62
C HIS A 402 -7.33 22.83 -7.42
N SER A 403 -7.19 24.16 -7.58
CA SER A 403 -6.75 25.06 -6.49
C SER A 403 -7.68 25.06 -5.28
N GLU A 404 -8.95 24.72 -5.49
CA GLU A 404 -9.98 24.69 -4.45
C GLU A 404 -10.19 23.28 -3.86
N ILE A 405 -9.49 22.28 -4.39
CA ILE A 405 -9.64 20.88 -4.00
C ILE A 405 -8.48 20.48 -3.10
N LYS A 406 -8.79 20.13 -1.85
CA LYS A 406 -7.81 19.61 -0.90
C LYS A 406 -7.12 18.36 -1.47
N GLY A 407 -5.80 18.33 -1.44
CA GLY A 407 -4.98 17.21 -1.92
C GLY A 407 -4.74 17.20 -3.44
N MET A 408 -5.41 18.03 -4.24
CA MET A 408 -5.22 18.05 -5.70
C MET A 408 -4.17 19.09 -6.11
N ARG A 409 -2.96 18.96 -5.56
CA ARG A 409 -1.83 19.84 -5.87
C ARG A 409 -0.87 19.19 -6.86
N ASN A 410 -0.46 17.97 -6.54
CA ASN A 410 0.49 17.20 -7.33
C ASN A 410 -0.27 16.19 -8.21
N ARG A 411 0.35 15.79 -9.31
CA ARG A 411 -0.20 14.74 -10.19
C ARG A 411 0.53 13.41 -10.08
N ASP A 412 1.67 13.38 -9.39
CA ASP A 412 2.60 12.25 -9.32
C ASP A 412 3.42 12.31 -8.01
N GLU A 413 4.10 11.20 -7.69
CA GLU A 413 4.89 10.99 -6.47
C GLU A 413 6.08 11.94 -6.36
N VAL A 414 6.64 12.34 -7.52
CA VAL A 414 7.80 13.24 -7.60
C VAL A 414 7.41 14.67 -7.18
N GLY A 415 6.11 14.99 -7.21
CA GLY A 415 5.58 16.28 -6.80
C GLY A 415 5.48 17.29 -7.94
N HIS A 416 5.38 16.85 -9.20
CA HIS A 416 5.04 17.77 -10.28
C HIS A 416 3.62 18.30 -10.07
N THR A 417 3.49 19.63 -10.13
CA THR A 417 2.23 20.27 -9.79
C THR A 417 1.30 20.36 -11.00
N ILE A 418 -0.02 20.41 -10.73
CA ILE A 418 -1.03 20.64 -11.77
C ILE A 418 -0.88 22.05 -12.39
N GLU A 419 -0.43 23.03 -11.61
CA GLU A 419 -0.13 24.39 -12.10
C GLU A 419 1.03 24.39 -13.11
N GLU A 420 2.08 23.60 -12.88
CA GLU A 420 3.15 23.39 -13.86
C GLU A 420 2.64 22.70 -15.12
N TYR A 421 1.76 21.71 -14.97
CA TYR A 421 1.13 21.04 -16.09
C TYR A 421 0.29 21.99 -16.95
N LEU A 422 -0.55 22.82 -16.34
CA LEU A 422 -1.39 23.81 -17.04
C LEU A 422 -0.57 24.80 -17.86
N LYS A 423 0.68 25.10 -17.48
CA LYS A 423 1.59 25.96 -18.25
C LYS A 423 2.04 25.32 -19.57
N LEU A 424 1.98 23.99 -19.71
CA LEU A 424 2.28 23.29 -20.96
C LEU A 424 1.20 23.50 -22.03
N TRP A 425 0.03 23.99 -21.62
CA TRP A 425 -1.13 24.21 -22.48
C TRP A 425 -1.34 25.68 -22.88
N LYS A 426 -0.36 26.55 -22.62
CA LYS A 426 -0.45 27.99 -22.89
C LYS A 426 -0.42 28.34 -24.36
#